data_AF-A0A7C2VPJ3-F1
#
_entry.id   AF-A0A7C2VPJ3-F1
#
_cell.length_a   1.000
_cell.length_b   1.000
_cell.length_c   1.000
_cell.angle_alpha   90.00
_cell.angle_beta   90.00
_cell.angle_gamma   90.00
#
_symmetry.space_group_name_H-M   'P 1'
#
loop_
_entity.id
_entity.type
_entity.pdbx_description
1 polymer ?
#
loop_
_entity_poly.entity_id
_entity_poly.type
_entity_poly.pdbx_seq_one_letter_code
_entity_poly.pdbx_strand_id
1 'polypeptide(L)'
;MSEDTITVHVRYRDVEQKFEGPVEEVWRAVNKFFSNLIPVFRLVGKAIITVDLTELVEELKDLVALSDGQIIIVADKRALSDKDILMLGLLGAYIGYRLGDLPKDTLSSAELRTILEKN
;
A
#
# COMPACT_ATOMS: atom_id res chain seq x y z
N MET A 1 34.40 -4.85 -18.98
CA MET A 1 33.10 -4.22 -19.27
C MET A 1 32.92 -3.15 -18.22
N SER A 2 32.62 -1.92 -18.62
CA SER A 2 32.30 -0.83 -17.69
C SER A 2 31.13 -1.28 -16.82
N GLU A 3 31.33 -1.40 -15.51
CA GLU A 3 30.25 -1.64 -14.57
C GLU A 3 29.26 -0.48 -14.70
N ASP A 4 28.02 -0.77 -15.07
CA ASP A 4 26.97 0.24 -15.18
C ASP A 4 26.69 0.81 -13.79
N THR A 5 27.29 1.97 -13.52
CA THR A 5 27.06 2.71 -12.29
C THR A 5 25.80 3.54 -12.43
N ILE A 6 25.00 3.54 -11.37
CA ILE A 6 23.78 4.34 -11.28
C ILE A 6 23.89 5.30 -10.11
N THR A 7 23.27 6.46 -10.27
CA THR A 7 23.23 7.49 -9.24
C THR A 7 21.79 7.83 -8.91
N VAL A 8 21.45 7.75 -7.62
CA VAL A 8 20.10 8.01 -7.11
C VAL A 8 20.18 9.12 -6.07
N HIS A 9 19.37 10.17 -6.26
CA HIS A 9 19.21 11.26 -5.31
C HIS A 9 17.83 11.15 -4.68
N VAL A 10 17.78 10.96 -3.37
CA VAL A 10 16.54 10.90 -2.61
C VAL A 10 16.41 12.17 -1.78
N ARG A 11 15.34 12.94 -2.01
CA ARG A 11 14.96 14.07 -1.18
C ARG A 11 13.57 13.83 -0.61
N TYR A 12 13.46 13.78 0.71
CA TYR A 12 12.20 13.63 1.42
C TYR A 12 12.18 14.53 2.65
N ARG A 13 11.33 15.55 2.63
CA ARG A 13 11.30 16.62 3.65
C ARG A 13 12.69 17.23 3.84
N ASP A 14 13.24 17.12 5.04
CA ASP A 14 14.54 17.68 5.43
C ASP A 14 15.70 16.70 5.19
N VAL A 15 15.43 15.50 4.65
CA VAL A 15 16.46 14.50 4.35
C VAL A 15 16.81 14.53 2.88
N GLU A 16 18.09 14.72 2.60
CA GLU A 16 18.69 14.55 1.28
C GLU A 16 19.81 13.52 1.35
N GLN A 17 19.74 12.49 0.51
CA GLN A 17 20.76 11.45 0.44
C GLN A 17 21.04 11.05 -1.01
N LYS A 18 22.32 10.79 -1.31
CA LYS A 18 22.80 10.38 -2.63
C LYS A 18 23.44 9.00 -2.54
N PHE A 19 23.04 8.11 -3.45
CA PHE A 19 23.65 6.79 -3.66
C PHE A 19 24.29 6.74 -5.04
N GLU A 20 25.48 6.17 -5.16
CA GLU A 20 26.20 6.03 -6.43
C GLU A 20 27.01 4.73 -6.42
N GLY A 21 26.90 3.93 -7.47
CA GLY A 21 27.59 2.64 -7.56
C GLY A 21 26.88 1.64 -8.49
N PRO A 22 27.29 0.37 -8.49
CA PRO A 22 26.65 -0.67 -9.30
C PRO A 22 25.16 -0.82 -8.98
N VAL A 23 24.36 -1.17 -10.00
CA VAL A 23 22.89 -1.28 -9.90
C VAL A 23 22.42 -2.05 -8.67
N GLU A 24 22.98 -3.24 -8.40
CA GLU A 24 22.54 -4.06 -7.28
C GLU A 24 22.86 -3.46 -5.91
N GLU A 25 24.00 -2.78 -5.79
CA GLU A 25 24.42 -2.15 -4.54
C GLU A 25 23.58 -0.93 -4.23
N VAL A 26 23.34 -0.10 -5.25
CA VAL A 26 22.46 1.07 -5.12
C VAL A 26 21.04 0.64 -4.83
N TRP A 27 20.53 -0.42 -5.47
CA TRP A 27 19.22 -0.99 -5.16
C TRP A 27 19.12 -1.48 -3.71
N ARG A 28 20.12 -2.24 -3.22
CA ARG A 28 20.18 -2.68 -1.82
C ARG A 28 20.24 -1.50 -0.85
N ALA A 29 21.03 -0.46 -1.17
CA ALA A 29 21.18 0.73 -0.34
C ALA A 29 19.91 1.57 -0.28
N VAL A 30 19.24 1.77 -1.42
CA VAL A 30 17.97 2.49 -1.53
C VAL A 30 16.84 1.73 -0.82
N ASN A 31 16.74 0.41 -1.00
CA ASN A 31 15.79 -0.40 -0.24
C ASN A 31 16.07 -0.33 1.26
N LYS A 32 17.32 -0.46 1.69
CA LYS A 32 17.70 -0.31 3.09
C LYS A 32 17.39 1.09 3.63
N PHE A 33 17.58 2.14 2.83
CA PHE A 33 17.21 3.51 3.17
C PHE A 33 15.72 3.62 3.43
N PHE A 34 14.87 3.09 2.53
CA PHE A 34 13.42 3.09 2.73
C PHE A 34 12.99 2.19 3.90
N SER A 35 13.60 1.01 4.06
CA SER A 35 13.29 0.06 5.13
C SER A 35 13.74 0.54 6.51
N ASN A 36 14.80 1.35 6.62
CA ASN A 36 15.35 1.77 7.91
C ASN A 36 15.05 3.23 8.29
N LEU A 37 14.94 4.16 7.32
CA LEU A 37 14.74 5.58 7.63
C LEU A 37 13.26 5.99 7.65
N ILE A 38 12.41 5.46 6.78
CA ILE A 38 10.95 5.72 6.85
C ILE A 38 10.32 5.25 8.17
N PRO A 39 10.66 4.08 8.76
CA PRO A 39 10.16 3.70 10.07
C PRO A 39 10.64 4.61 11.21
N VAL A 40 11.87 5.13 11.15
CA VAL A 40 12.38 6.05 12.19
C VAL A 40 11.62 7.38 12.17
N PHE A 41 11.24 7.88 10.98
CA PHE A 41 10.31 9.01 10.87
C PHE A 41 8.87 8.67 11.29
N ARG A 42 8.45 7.40 11.18
CA ARG A 42 7.14 6.92 11.69
C ARG A 42 7.12 6.74 13.21
N LEU A 43 8.22 6.38 13.86
CA LEU A 43 8.34 6.21 15.31
C LEU A 43 8.08 7.51 16.08
N VAL A 44 8.52 8.64 15.52
CA VAL A 44 8.21 9.98 16.04
C VAL A 44 6.75 10.39 15.73
N GLY A 45 6.07 9.65 14.83
CA GLY A 45 4.73 9.90 14.30
C GLY A 45 3.54 9.39 15.12
N LYS A 46 3.72 8.90 16.35
CA LYS A 46 2.70 8.46 17.34
C LYS A 46 2.40 6.96 17.32
N ALA A 47 2.25 6.36 18.51
CA ALA A 47 1.13 5.50 18.93
C ALA A 47 0.24 4.85 17.82
N ILE A 48 0.82 4.05 16.93
CA ILE A 48 0.09 3.28 15.91
C ILE A 48 0.26 1.81 16.26
N ILE A 49 -0.87 1.15 16.56
CA ILE A 49 -0.96 -0.32 16.55
C ILE A 49 -0.55 -0.74 15.13
N THR A 50 0.61 -1.38 15.01
CA THR A 50 1.08 -1.92 13.74
C THR A 50 0.17 -3.09 13.38
N VAL A 51 -0.81 -2.84 12.51
CA VAL A 51 -1.62 -3.91 11.93
C VAL A 51 -0.71 -4.82 11.12
N ASP A 52 -0.69 -6.11 11.44
CA ASP A 52 -0.01 -7.11 10.60
C ASP A 52 -0.76 -7.21 9.28
N LEU A 53 -0.16 -6.65 8.23
CA LEU A 53 -0.76 -6.64 6.90
C LEU A 53 -0.91 -8.07 6.35
N THR A 54 -0.10 -9.02 6.80
CA THR A 54 -0.17 -10.42 6.36
C THR A 54 -1.43 -11.07 6.89
N GLU A 55 -1.64 -10.99 8.21
CA GLU A 55 -2.83 -11.51 8.89
C GLU A 55 -4.10 -10.85 8.32
N LEU A 56 -4.07 -9.54 8.12
CA LEU A 56 -5.20 -8.81 7.55
C LEU A 56 -5.53 -9.26 6.12
N VAL A 57 -4.53 -9.49 5.27
CA VAL A 57 -4.75 -10.00 3.91
C VAL A 57 -5.30 -11.42 3.93
N GLU A 58 -4.82 -12.28 4.82
CA GLU A 58 -5.31 -13.64 4.97
C GLU A 58 -6.78 -13.69 5.41
N GLU A 59 -7.19 -12.82 6.35
CA GLU A 59 -8.59 -12.72 6.78
C GLU A 59 -9.53 -12.21 5.67
N LEU A 60 -9.01 -11.43 4.72
CA LEU A 60 -9.82 -10.80 3.68
C LEU A 60 -9.86 -11.53 2.36
N LYS A 61 -9.04 -12.58 2.18
CA LYS A 61 -8.91 -13.30 0.89
C LYS A 61 -10.24 -13.76 0.28
N ASP A 62 -11.23 -14.10 1.12
CA ASP A 62 -12.55 -14.58 0.69
C ASP A 62 -13.62 -13.46 0.69
N LEU A 63 -13.24 -12.26 1.10
CA LEU A 63 -14.12 -11.10 1.25
C LEU A 63 -13.85 -10.02 0.19
N VAL A 64 -12.57 -9.77 -0.10
CA VAL A 64 -12.11 -8.71 -1.01
C VAL A 64 -10.98 -9.22 -1.88
N ALA A 65 -11.09 -8.99 -3.18
CA ALA A 65 -10.03 -9.21 -4.16
C ALA A 65 -9.58 -7.88 -4.77
N LEU A 66 -8.31 -7.84 -5.18
CA LEU A 66 -7.73 -6.76 -5.94
C LEU A 66 -7.38 -7.29 -7.33
N SER A 67 -7.82 -6.59 -8.37
CA SER A 67 -7.54 -6.99 -9.75
C SER A 67 -7.50 -5.74 -10.62
N ASP A 68 -6.44 -5.59 -11.42
CA ASP A 68 -6.25 -4.49 -12.37
C ASP A 68 -6.51 -3.09 -11.78
N GLY A 69 -6.06 -2.87 -10.54
CA GLY A 69 -6.25 -1.60 -9.83
C GLY A 69 -7.70 -1.34 -9.40
N GLN A 70 -8.52 -2.37 -9.31
CA GLN A 70 -9.90 -2.31 -8.83
C GLN A 70 -10.10 -3.18 -7.58
N ILE A 71 -11.05 -2.75 -6.75
CA ILE A 71 -11.47 -3.47 -5.54
C ILE A 71 -12.75 -4.22 -5.85
N ILE A 72 -12.72 -5.53 -5.66
CA ILE A 72 -13.84 -6.43 -5.93
C ILE A 72 -14.26 -7.06 -4.60
N ILE A 73 -15.52 -6.89 -4.20
CA ILE A 73 -16.07 -7.59 -3.05
C ILE A 73 -16.51 -8.98 -3.52
N VAL A 74 -15.82 -10.00 -3.00
CA VAL A 74 -16.04 -11.42 -3.33
C VAL A 74 -17.15 -12.01 -2.46
N ALA A 75 -17.33 -11.48 -1.25
CA ALA A 75 -18.42 -11.86 -0.36
C ALA A 75 -19.80 -11.56 -0.98
N ASP A 76 -20.82 -12.35 -0.59
CA ASP A 76 -22.19 -12.12 -1.02
C ASP A 76 -22.72 -10.77 -0.50
N LYS A 77 -22.73 -9.76 -1.38
CA LYS A 77 -23.20 -8.41 -1.07
C LYS A 77 -24.67 -8.38 -0.59
N ARG A 78 -25.48 -9.39 -0.90
CA ARG A 78 -26.89 -9.44 -0.46
C ARG A 78 -27.01 -9.85 1.00
N ALA A 79 -26.04 -10.62 1.50
CA ALA A 79 -25.94 -11.01 2.91
C ALA A 79 -25.28 -9.92 3.78
N LEU A 80 -24.67 -8.90 3.18
CA LEU A 80 -23.96 -7.82 3.86
C LEU A 80 -24.80 -6.54 3.96
N SER A 81 -24.64 -5.83 5.08
CA SER A 81 -25.15 -4.48 5.20
C SER A 81 -24.33 -3.51 4.33
N ASP A 82 -24.92 -2.39 3.97
CA ASP A 82 -24.23 -1.34 3.21
C ASP A 82 -22.99 -0.82 3.98
N LYS A 83 -23.05 -0.81 5.31
CA LYS A 83 -21.92 -0.47 6.17
C LYS A 83 -20.77 -1.48 5.99
N ASP A 84 -21.08 -2.77 5.97
CA ASP A 84 -20.05 -3.82 5.84
C ASP A 84 -19.40 -3.76 4.46
N ILE A 85 -20.20 -3.54 3.41
CA ILE A 85 -19.72 -3.33 2.04
C ILE A 85 -18.77 -2.13 1.95
N LEU A 86 -19.14 -1.00 2.57
CA LEU A 86 -18.27 0.19 2.63
C LEU A 86 -16.97 -0.09 3.39
N MET A 87 -17.04 -0.78 4.53
CA MET A 87 -15.87 -1.13 5.31
C MET A 87 -14.91 -2.02 4.52
N LEU A 88 -15.43 -3.05 3.84
CA LEU A 88 -14.64 -3.92 2.98
C LEU A 88 -14.00 -3.16 1.80
N GLY A 89 -14.73 -2.23 1.18
CA GLY A 89 -14.21 -1.37 0.13
C GLY A 89 -13.05 -0.50 0.62
N LEU A 90 -13.21 0.17 1.76
CA LEU A 90 -12.15 1.00 2.36
C LEU A 90 -10.93 0.17 2.78
N LEU A 91 -11.16 -1.02 3.31
CA LEU A 91 -10.11 -1.94 3.71
C LEU A 91 -9.32 -2.46 2.51
N GLY A 92 -10.02 -2.78 1.41
CA GLY A 92 -9.41 -3.11 0.13
C GLY A 92 -8.57 -1.96 -0.42
N ALA A 93 -9.03 -0.72 -0.31
CA ALA A 93 -8.27 0.46 -0.73
C ALA A 93 -6.98 0.63 0.08
N TYR A 94 -7.08 0.50 1.40
CA TYR A 94 -5.93 0.57 2.29
C TYR A 94 -4.89 -0.51 1.97
N ILE A 95 -5.32 -1.76 1.78
CA ILE A 95 -4.43 -2.88 1.48
C ILE A 95 -3.82 -2.76 0.09
N GLY A 96 -4.63 -2.47 -0.92
CA GLY A 96 -4.14 -2.33 -2.30
C GLY A 96 -3.10 -1.22 -2.44
N TYR A 97 -3.25 -0.12 -1.71
CA TYR A 97 -2.22 0.91 -1.66
C TYR A 97 -0.94 0.45 -0.95
N ARG A 98 -1.08 -0.28 0.16
CA ARG A 98 0.07 -0.83 0.89
C ARG A 98 0.83 -1.90 0.11
N LEU A 99 0.14 -2.65 -0.74
CA LEU A 99 0.72 -3.66 -1.64
C LEU A 99 1.26 -3.07 -2.95
N GLY A 100 0.87 -1.84 -3.30
CA GLY A 100 1.29 -1.16 -4.53
C GLY A 100 0.39 -1.39 -5.74
N ASP A 101 -0.71 -2.14 -5.58
CA ASP A 101 -1.71 -2.40 -6.62
C ASP A 101 -2.64 -1.19 -6.86
N LEU A 102 -2.77 -0.30 -5.88
CA LEU A 102 -3.55 0.94 -5.99
C LEU A 102 -2.66 2.18 -5.79
N PRO A 103 -2.94 3.28 -6.51
CA PRO A 103 -2.16 4.51 -6.41
C PRO A 103 -2.47 5.33 -5.14
N LYS A 104 -3.57 5.03 -4.43
CA LYS A 104 -4.05 5.75 -3.24
C LYS A 104 -4.80 4.80 -2.30
N ASP A 105 -4.79 5.10 -1.00
CA ASP A 105 -5.51 4.38 0.06
C ASP A 105 -6.92 4.92 0.35
N THR A 106 -7.45 5.76 -0.55
CA THR A 106 -8.73 6.46 -0.37
C THR A 106 -9.69 6.19 -1.51
N LEU A 107 -10.98 6.21 -1.19
CA LEU A 107 -12.08 6.11 -2.15
C LEU A 107 -12.91 7.38 -2.13
N SER A 108 -13.25 7.86 -3.32
CA SER A 108 -14.20 8.94 -3.54
C SER A 108 -15.64 8.45 -3.32
N SER A 109 -16.56 9.39 -3.12
CA SER A 109 -17.99 9.07 -2.99
C SER A 109 -18.56 8.37 -4.23
N ALA A 110 -18.00 8.60 -5.42
CA ALA A 110 -18.41 7.91 -6.63
C ALA A 110 -17.96 6.44 -6.62
N GLU A 111 -16.69 6.18 -6.30
CA GLU A 111 -16.14 4.82 -6.17
C GLU A 111 -16.90 4.01 -5.09
N LEU A 112 -17.21 4.63 -3.94
CA LEU A 112 -18.01 3.99 -2.89
C LEU A 112 -19.43 3.64 -3.33
N ARG A 113 -20.06 4.48 -4.18
CA ARG A 113 -21.39 4.18 -4.74
C ARG A 113 -21.32 2.97 -5.67
N THR A 114 -20.32 2.90 -6.55
CA THR A 114 -20.12 1.74 -7.42
C THR A 114 -19.93 0.45 -6.61
N ILE A 115 -19.19 0.51 -5.50
CA ILE A 115 -19.00 -0.66 -4.62
C ILE A 115 -20.31 -1.08 -3.93
N LEU A 116 -21.19 -0.13 -3.59
CA LEU A 116 -22.49 -0.40 -2.97
C LEU A 116 -23.54 -0.99 -3.91
N GLU A 117 -23.37 -0.88 -5.23
CA GLU A 117 -24.30 -1.46 -6.19
C GLU A 117 -24.36 -2.99 -6.00
N LYS A 118 -25.54 -3.48 -5.60
CA LYS A 118 -25.87 -4.90 -5.41
C LYS A 118 -26.43 -5.41 -6.73
N ASN A 119 -25.65 -6.23 -7.43
CA ASN A 119 -26.14 -6.99 -8.59
C ASN A 119 -27.03 -8.17 -8.14
#